data_AF-A0A2K3NSC5-F1
#
_entry.id   AF-A0A2K3NSC5-F1
#
_cell.length_a   1.000
_cell.length_b   1.000
_cell.length_c   1.000
_cell.angle_alpha   90.00
_cell.angle_beta   90.00
_cell.angle_gamma   90.00
#
_symmetry.space_group_name_H-M   'P 1'
#
loop_
_entity.id
_entity.type
_entity.pdbx_description
1 polymer ?
#
loop_
_entity_poly.entity_id
_entity_poly.type
_entity_poly.pdbx_seq_one_letter_code
_entity_poly.pdbx_strand_id
1 'polypeptide(L)' 'MVINHGIRKLLANKWDVVINHTLREGNTCADVMAKMSVMATSPLVKIDTPPQELLCPLSDDARVVVFTRE' A
#
# COMPACT_ATOMS: atom_id res chain seq x y z
N MET A 1 1.80 -5.70 -13.16
CA MET A 1 2.92 -5.26 -12.29
C MET A 1 4.21 -5.71 -12.95
N VAL A 2 5.12 -4.80 -13.28
CA VAL A 2 6.40 -5.15 -13.90
C VAL A 2 7.48 -5.13 -12.82
N ILE A 3 8.08 -6.29 -12.52
CA ILE A 3 9.18 -6.40 -11.58
C ILE A 3 10.45 -5.89 -12.29
N ASN A 4 11.14 -4.92 -11.70
CA ASN A 4 12.39 -4.36 -12.24
C ASN A 4 13.64 -4.91 -11.53
N HIS A 5 14.83 -4.47 -11.94
CA HIS A 5 16.11 -4.94 -11.38
C HIS A 5 16.25 -4.68 -9.88
N GLY A 6 15.74 -3.55 -9.39
CA GLY A 6 15.78 -3.21 -7.96
C GLY A 6 14.91 -4.16 -7.13
N ILE A 7 13.68 -4.41 -7.58
CA ILE A 7 12.77 -5.34 -6.90
C ILE A 7 13.34 -6.77 -6.93
N ARG A 8 13.95 -7.20 -8.05
CA ARG A 8 14.61 -8.51 -8.13
C ARG A 8 15.72 -8.69 -7.10
N LYS A 9 16.54 -7.67 -6.86
CA LYS A 9 17.57 -7.73 -5.81
C LYS A 9 16.97 -7.87 -4.42
N LEU A 10 15.85 -7.19 -4.15
CA LEU A 10 15.15 -7.29 -2.86
C LEU A 10 14.53 -8.68 -2.66
N LEU A 11 13.98 -9.28 -3.71
CA LEU A 11 13.42 -10.64 -3.67
C LEU A 11 14.48 -11.74 -3.52
N ALA A 12 15.74 -11.46 -3.85
CA ALA A 12 16.85 -12.41 -3.65
C ALA A 12 17.29 -12.53 -2.18
N ASN A 13 16.78 -11.67 -1.29
CA ASN A 13 16.99 -11.80 0.14
C ASN A 13 16.27 -13.02 0.70
N LYS A 14 16.69 -13.48 1.89
CA LYS A 14 16.06 -14.61 2.59
C LYS A 14 14.73 -14.23 3.24
N TRP A 15 13.78 -13.76 2.44
CA TRP A 15 12.42 -13.42 2.87
C TRP A 15 11.43 -14.35 2.17
N ASP A 16 10.37 -14.73 2.86
CA ASP A 16 9.24 -15.41 2.24
C ASP A 16 8.27 -14.34 1.71
N VAL A 17 8.23 -14.17 0.39
CA VAL A 17 7.47 -13.09 -0.26
C VAL A 17 6.53 -13.68 -1.29
N VAL A 18 5.24 -13.44 -1.11
CA VAL A 18 4.19 -13.79 -2.07
C VAL A 18 3.71 -12.53 -2.76
N ILE A 19 3.76 -12.51 -4.10
CA ILE A 19 3.25 -11.40 -4.91
C ILE A 19 1.87 -11.79 -5.43
N ASN A 20 0.84 -11.12 -4.91
CA ASN A 20 -0.54 -11.31 -5.35
C ASN A 20 -1.05 -10.09 -6.08
N HIS A 21 -1.83 -10.33 -7.13
CA HIS A 21 -2.62 -9.28 -7.77
C HIS A 21 -3.91 -9.08 -6.97
N THR A 22 -4.18 -7.84 -6.57
CA THR A 22 -5.42 -7.44 -5.90
C THR A 22 -6.21 -6.45 -6.76
N LEU A 23 -7.51 -6.34 -6.48
CA LEU A 23 -8.36 -5.30 -7.06
C LEU A 23 -7.94 -3.93 -6.54
N ARG A 24 -8.24 -2.88 -7.32
CA ARG A 24 -7.88 -1.50 -6.95
C ARG A 24 -8.56 -1.10 -5.64
N GLU A 25 -9.81 -1.50 -5.48
CA GLU A 25 -10.63 -1.24 -4.30
C GLU A 25 -10.01 -1.90 -3.05
N GLY A 26 -9.48 -3.11 -3.21
CA GLY A 26 -8.75 -3.85 -2.16
C GLY A 26 -7.35 -3.34 -1.87
N ASN A 27 -6.93 -2.25 -2.49
CA ASN A 27 -5.66 -1.58 -2.21
C ASN A 27 -5.83 -0.07 -2.02
N THR A 28 -7.05 0.37 -1.69
CA THR A 28 -7.40 1.81 -1.56
C THR A 28 -6.52 2.49 -0.51
N CYS A 29 -6.23 1.85 0.61
CA CYS A 29 -5.38 2.40 1.67
C CYS A 29 -3.98 2.75 1.14
N ALA A 30 -3.34 1.83 0.43
CA ALA A 30 -2.01 2.07 -0.16
C ALA A 30 -2.05 3.15 -1.26
N ASP A 31 -3.12 3.22 -2.06
CA ASP A 31 -3.30 4.25 -3.09
C ASP A 31 -3.42 5.66 -2.47
N VAL A 32 -4.21 5.81 -1.40
CA VAL A 32 -4.32 7.08 -0.65
C VAL A 32 -2.96 7.46 -0.06
N MET A 33 -2.26 6.54 0.61
CA MET A 33 -0.93 6.82 1.16
C MET A 33 0.09 7.22 0.07
N ALA A 34 0.07 6.55 -1.08
CA ALA A 34 0.94 6.90 -2.20
C ALA A 34 0.67 8.31 -2.73
N LYS A 35 -0.61 8.71 -2.86
CA LYS A 35 -0.99 10.08 -3.27
C LYS A 35 -0.52 11.12 -2.26
N MET A 36 -0.69 10.84 -0.97
CA MET A 36 -0.19 11.74 0.08
C MET A 36 1.34 11.86 0.06
N SER A 37 2.05 10.78 -0.27
CA SER A 37 3.52 10.79 -0.36
C SER A 37 4.05 11.71 -1.46
N VAL A 38 3.29 11.91 -2.54
CA VAL A 38 3.64 12.88 -3.61
C VAL A 38 3.59 14.32 -3.10
N MET A 39 2.71 14.60 -2.14
CA MET A 39 2.58 15.92 -1.52
C MET A 39 3.59 16.15 -0.39
N ALA A 40 4.33 15.11 0.02
CA ALA A 40 5.31 15.23 1.09
C ALA A 40 6.55 15.99 0.61
N THR A 41 6.97 16.99 1.37
CA THR A 41 8.17 17.78 1.09
C THR A 41 9.43 17.16 1.69
N SER A 42 9.29 16.17 2.57
CA SER A 42 10.39 15.43 3.18
C SER A 42 10.39 13.97 2.73
N PRO A 43 11.58 13.33 2.66
CA PRO A 43 11.72 11.93 2.25
C PRO A 43 11.09 10.95 3.25
N LEU A 44 10.85 11.40 4.48
CA LEU A 44 10.18 10.63 5.52
C LEU A 44 9.31 11.57 6.34
N VAL A 45 8.03 11.26 6.44
CA VAL A 45 7.04 11.96 7.26
C VAL A 45 6.44 10.95 8.22
N LYS A 46 6.50 11.24 9.52
CA LYS A 46 5.78 10.46 10.53
C LYS A 46 4.42 11.08 10.76
N ILE A 47 3.36 10.29 10.62
CA ILE A 47 1.98 10.71 10.83
C ILE A 47 1.49 9.96 12.07
N ASP A 48 1.38 10.68 13.19
CA ASP A 48 0.92 10.09 14.47
C ASP A 48 -0.60 10.02 14.57
N THR A 49 -1.32 10.91 13.87
CA THR A 49 -2.79 10.91 13.77
C THR A 49 -3.18 10.79 12.31
N PRO A 50 -3.95 9.75 11.91
CA PRO A 50 -4.33 9.56 10.52
C PRO A 50 -5.22 10.71 10.03
N PRO A 51 -4.94 11.26 8.83
CA PRO A 51 -5.78 12.28 8.20
C PRO A 51 -7.14 11.68 7.82
N GLN A 52 -8.15 12.53 7.68
CA GLN A 52 -9.53 12.10 7.45
C GLN A 52 -9.69 11.17 6.24
N GLU A 53 -8.96 11.44 5.16
CA GLU A 53 -8.96 10.63 3.94
C GLU A 53 -8.45 9.20 4.15
N LEU A 54 -7.63 8.97 5.18
CA LEU A 54 -7.05 7.67 5.49
C LEU A 54 -7.86 6.89 6.53
N LEU A 55 -8.79 7.52 7.26
CA LEU A 55 -9.54 6.86 8.34
C LEU A 55 -10.34 5.64 7.85
N CYS A 56 -11.17 5.82 6.82
CA CYS A 56 -12.00 4.72 6.30
C CYS A 56 -11.15 3.65 5.61
N PRO A 57 -10.23 3.99 4.67
CA PRO A 57 -9.38 2.98 4.03
C PRO A 57 -8.52 2.18 5.02
N LEU A 58 -8.00 2.82 6.06
CA LEU A 58 -7.20 2.15 7.09
C LEU A 58 -8.07 1.21 7.93
N SER A 59 -9.29 1.61 8.27
CA SER A 59 -10.24 0.74 8.98
C SER A 59 -10.66 -0.46 8.13
N ASP A 60 -10.88 -0.29 6.83
CA ASP A 60 -11.24 -1.39 5.94
C ASP A 60 -10.08 -2.37 5.74
N ASP A 61 -8.85 -1.85 5.61
CA ASP A 61 -7.63 -2.65 5.51
C ASP A 61 -7.36 -3.45 6.79
N ALA A 62 -7.52 -2.82 7.96
CA ALA A 62 -7.39 -3.49 9.26
C ALA A 62 -8.43 -4.60 9.49
N ARG A 63 -9.61 -4.48 8.86
CA ARG A 63 -10.68 -5.49 8.91
C ARG A 63 -10.51 -6.58 7.85
N VAL A 64 -9.48 -6.50 7.01
CA VAL A 64 -9.22 -7.44 5.89
C VAL A 64 -10.46 -7.55 4.99
N VAL A 65 -11.08 -6.41 4.67
CA VAL A 65 -12.25 -6.40 3.78
C VAL A 65 -11.81 -6.88 2.39
N VAL A 66 -12.31 -8.05 1.98
CA VAL A 66 -12.00 -8.64 0.67
C VAL A 66 -13.00 -8.10 -0.35
N PHE A 67 -12.48 -7.44 -1.38
CA PHE A 67 -13.27 -7.01 -2.52
C PHE A 67 -13.33 -8.14 -3.55
N THR A 68 -14.53 -8.55 -3.92
CA THR A 68 -14.79 -9.49 -5.02
C THR A 68 -15.57 -8.77 -6.11
N ARG A 69 -15.20 -8.99 -7.38
CA ARG A 69 -16.07 -8.64 -8.51
C ARG A 69 -16.94 -9.86 -8.79
N GLU A 70 -18.26 -9.66 -8.84
CA GLU A 70 -19.22 -10.65 -9.33
C GLU A 70 -18.92 -11.04 -10.79
#